data_AF-A0A0P7CIQ2-F1
#
_entry.id   AF-A0A0P7CIQ2-F1
#
_cell.length_a   1.000
_cell.length_b   1.000
_cell.length_c   1.000
_cell.angle_alpha   90.00
_cell.angle_beta   90.00
_cell.angle_gamma   90.00
#
_symmetry.space_group_name_H-M   'P 1'
#
loop_
_entity.id
_entity.type
_entity.pdbx_description
1 polymer ?
#
loop_
_entity_poly.entity_id
_entity_poly.type
_entity_poly.pdbx_seq_one_letter_code
_entity_poly.pdbx_strand_id
1 'polypeptide(L)' 'MKSLAFVVYLLGNIATFVKLTFFDGYIYNSWNWLIAIPLNEFLAAMWPIYWVILRPLFGH' A
#
# COMPACT_ATOMS: atom_id res chain seq x y z
N MET A 1 3.48 23.17 -12.32
CA MET A 1 2.10 22.82 -11.88
C MET A 1 2.02 21.30 -11.79
N LYS A 2 1.55 20.72 -10.68
CA LYS A 2 1.35 19.26 -10.58
C LYS A 2 0.04 18.90 -11.32
N SER A 3 0.05 17.85 -12.13
CA SER A 3 -1.15 17.40 -12.84
C SER A 3 -2.15 16.78 -11.84
N LEU A 4 -3.45 16.84 -12.15
CA LEU A 4 -4.48 16.19 -11.35
C LEU A 4 -4.21 14.68 -11.20
N ALA A 5 -3.78 14.02 -12.28
CA ALA A 5 -3.39 12.61 -12.26
C ALA A 5 -2.27 12.33 -11.25
N PHE A 6 -1.26 13.20 -11.15
CA PHE A 6 -0.19 13.07 -10.18
C PHE A 6 -0.68 13.22 -8.73
N VAL A 7 -1.60 14.15 -8.49
CA VAL A 7 -2.21 14.32 -7.15
C VAL A 7 -3.04 13.09 -6.76
N VAL A 8 -3.87 12.58 -7.67
CA VAL A 8 -4.66 11.37 -7.45
C VAL A 8 -3.75 10.17 -7.18
N TYR A 9 -2.67 10.03 -7.96
CA TYR A 9 -1.71 8.96 -7.76
C TYR A 9 -1.05 9.02 -6.37
N LEU A 10 -0.63 10.22 -5.92
CA LEU A 10 -0.06 10.42 -4.59
C LEU A 10 -1.06 10.10 -3.48
N LEU A 11 -2.31 10.55 -3.60
CA LEU A 11 -3.36 10.27 -2.62
C LEU A 11 -3.65 8.77 -2.54
N GLY A 12 -3.71 8.08 -3.69
CA GLY A 12 -3.89 6.64 -3.77
C GLY A 12 -2.72 5.87 -3.13
N ASN A 13 -1.48 6.31 -3.36
CA ASN A 13 -0.30 5.74 -2.72
C ASN A 13 -0.39 5.90 -1.19
N ILE A 14 -0.56 7.12 -0.68
CA ILE A 14 -0.64 7.40 0.77
C ILE A 14 -1.78 6.59 1.41
N ALA A 15 -2.97 6.59 0.81
CA ALA A 15 -4.12 5.85 1.33
C ALA A 15 -3.86 4.34 1.36
N THR A 16 -3.21 3.79 0.33
CA THR A 16 -2.87 2.37 0.26
C THR A 16 -1.82 2.02 1.31
N PHE A 17 -0.77 2.82 1.46
CA PHE A 17 0.24 2.61 2.49
C PHE A 17 -0.36 2.58 3.90
N VAL A 18 -1.24 3.53 4.21
CA VAL A 18 -1.96 3.60 5.49
C VAL A 18 -2.85 2.38 5.68
N LYS A 19 -3.60 1.97 4.65
CA LYS A 19 -4.47 0.79 4.68
C LYS A 19 -3.68 -0.48 4.97
N LEU A 20 -2.58 -0.71 4.26
CA LEU A 20 -1.73 -1.89 4.41
C LEU A 20 -1.01 -1.93 5.77
N THR A 21 -0.59 -0.77 6.26
CA THR A 21 0.20 -0.69 7.50
C THR A 21 -0.67 -0.78 8.75
N PHE A 22 -1.89 -0.25 8.75
CA PHE A 22 -2.68 -0.13 9.99
C PHE A 22 -4.00 -0.89 9.98
N PHE A 23 -4.51 -1.26 8.80
CA PHE A 23 -5.88 -1.76 8.66
C PHE A 23 -5.97 -3.08 7.89
N ASP A 24 -4.86 -3.80 7.76
CA ASP A 24 -4.78 -5.09 7.04
C ASP A 24 -4.65 -6.31 7.98
N GLY A 25 -4.81 -6.10 9.29
CA GLY A 25 -4.77 -7.18 10.29
C GLY A 25 -3.37 -7.74 10.59
N TYR A 26 -2.31 -7.17 9.99
CA TYR A 26 -0.94 -7.59 10.24
C TYR A 26 -0.51 -7.27 11.68
N ILE A 27 0.00 -8.27 12.40
CA ILE A 27 0.46 -8.11 13.78
C ILE A 27 1.94 -7.68 13.76
N TYR A 28 2.19 -6.43 14.14
CA TYR A 28 3.54 -5.90 14.28
C TYR A 28 4.21 -6.38 15.58
N ASN A 29 5.50 -6.70 15.49
CA ASN A 29 6.38 -7.00 16.62
C ASN A 29 7.64 -6.12 16.50
N SER A 30 8.57 -6.27 17.44
CA SER A 30 9.75 -5.40 17.55
C SER A 30 10.72 -5.44 16.36
N TRP A 31 10.60 -6.40 15.43
CA TRP A 31 11.53 -6.55 14.31
C TRP A 31 10.84 -6.60 12.95
N ASN A 32 9.63 -7.14 12.85
CA ASN A 32 8.98 -7.35 11.56
C ASN A 32 8.62 -6.05 10.82
N TRP A 33 8.52 -4.92 11.53
CA TRP A 33 8.28 -3.61 10.93
C TRP A 33 9.38 -3.20 9.94
N LEU A 34 10.63 -3.68 10.13
CA LEU A 34 11.73 -3.45 9.20
C LEU A 34 11.48 -4.04 7.81
N ILE A 35 10.66 -5.09 7.74
CA ILE A 35 10.31 -5.78 6.49
C ILE A 35 8.94 -5.32 5.99
N ALA A 36 7.97 -5.23 6.90
CA ALA A 36 6.59 -4.90 6.57
C ALA A 36 6.44 -3.48 6.02
N ILE A 37 7.16 -2.49 6.57
CA ILE A 37 7.06 -1.10 6.09
C ILE A 37 7.57 -0.97 4.64
N PRO A 38 8.79 -1.43 4.28
CA PRO A 38 9.25 -1.39 2.88
C PRO A 38 8.34 -2.16 1.92
N LEU A 39 7.80 -3.31 2.34
CA LEU A 39 6.88 -4.08 1.51
C LEU A 39 5.56 -3.33 1.27
N ASN A 40 5.00 -2.70 2.30
CA ASN A 40 3.78 -1.90 2.18
C ASN A 40 4.00 -0.68 1.29
N GLU A 41 5.16 -0.03 1.37
CA GLU A 41 5.49 1.10 0.48
C GLU A 41 5.62 0.63 -0.97
N PHE A 42 6.28 -0.51 -1.21
CA PHE A 42 6.37 -1.11 -2.54
C PHE A 42 4.99 -1.40 -3.13
N LEU A 43 4.10 -2.04 -2.35
CA LEU A 43 2.73 -2.33 -2.77
C LEU A 43 1.89 -1.06 -2.97
N ALA A 44 2.09 -0.04 -2.13
CA ALA A 44 1.41 1.24 -2.24
C ALA A 44 1.86 2.05 -3.47
N ALA A 45 3.13 2.00 -3.83
CA ALA A 45 3.63 2.58 -5.08
C ALA A 45 3.01 1.91 -6.31
N MET A 46 2.61 0.64 -6.23
CA MET A 46 1.87 -0.06 -7.30
C MET A 46 0.39 -0.26 -6.98
N TRP A 47 -0.22 0.64 -6.20
CA TRP A 47 -1.61 0.49 -5.72
C TRP A 47 -2.65 0.15 -6.81
N PRO A 48 -2.59 0.67 -8.06
CA PRO A 48 -3.61 0.32 -9.06
C PRO A 48 -3.56 -1.17 -9.40
N ILE A 49 -2.36 -1.73 -9.54
CA ILE A 49 -2.15 -3.16 -9.82
C ILE A 49 -2.47 -3.99 -8.57
N TYR A 50 -2.06 -3.52 -7.40
CA TYR A 50 -2.33 -4.19 -6.14
C TYR A 50 -3.83 -4.41 -5.92
N TRP A 51 -4.65 -3.35 -6.03
CA TRP A 51 -6.09 -3.45 -5.76
C TRP A 51 -6.87 -4.15 -6.87
N VAL A 52 -6.49 -3.96 -8.13
CA VAL A 52 -7.24 -4.52 -9.27
C VAL A 52 -6.88 -5.97 -9.56
N ILE A 53 -5.63 -6.39 -9.30
CA ILE A 53 -5.13 -7.70 -9.71
C ILE A 53 -4.64 -8.50 -8.50
N LEU A 54 -3.69 -7.98 -7.72
CA LEU A 54 -3.02 -8.80 -6.69
C LEU A 54 -3.96 -9.16 -5.54
N ARG A 55 -4.71 -8.18 -5.01
CA ARG A 55 -5.62 -8.39 -3.87
C ARG A 55 -6.77 -9.34 -4.21
N PRO A 56 -7.43 -9.26 -5.39
CA PRO A 56 -8.45 -10.23 -5.76
C PRO A 56 -7.92 -11.65 -6.00
N LEU A 57 -6.68 -11.81 -6.45
CA LEU A 57 -6.10 -13.13 -6.75
C LEU A 57 -5.43 -13.81 -5.56
N PHE A 58 -4.90 -13.03 -4.61
CA PHE A 58 -4.05 -13.55 -3.54
C PHE A 58 -4.51 -13.13 -2.13
N GLY A 59 -5.48 -12.23 -2.01
CA GLY A 59 -5.89 -11.60 -0.75
C GLY A 59 -7.12 -12.23 -0.08
N HIS A 60 -7.33 -13.53 -0.28
CA HIS A 60 -8.41 -14.32 0.34
C HIS A 60 -8.16 -14.58 1.82
#